data_AF-D6X8B4-F1
#
_entry.id   AF-D6X8B4-F1
#
_cell.length_a   1.000
_cell.length_b   1.000
_cell.length_c   1.000
_cell.angle_alpha   90.00
_cell.angle_beta   90.00
_cell.angle_gamma   90.00
#
_symmetry.space_group_name_H-M   'P 1'
#
loop_
_entity.id
_entity.type
_entity.pdbx_description
1 polymer ?
#
loop_
_entity_poly.entity_id
_entity_poly.type
_entity_poly.pdbx_seq_one_letter_code
_entity_poly.pdbx_strand_id
1 'polypeptide(L)'
;MTEGREAVGDLPEGRWDAYRGRPGLARALAAAPRRGAFLADAAGFDAAFFGITPREAELMDPQQRLTLETGWEALEDAGIAPHTLAGSDAGVFMGAGSDDYGRQMLEDLPAIEAWSGIGASLCAIANRLSYVLDLRGPSLVVDTACSSSLAALHLACQSLRARECTHALAGGVHLVAAPGLSMVLDAAGATSRDGRSKSFDAAADGYGRGEGVGVVVLKRLFDALADGG
;
A
#
# COMPACT_ATOMS: atom_id res chain seq x y z
N MET A 1 -4.88 16.51 -11.68
CA MET A 1 -4.78 15.76 -12.95
C MET A 1 -5.12 16.57 -14.20
N THR A 2 -5.64 17.79 -14.08
CA THR A 2 -6.10 18.64 -15.21
C THR A 2 -5.02 19.12 -16.16
N GLU A 3 -3.74 19.06 -15.75
CA GLU A 3 -2.61 19.57 -16.53
C GLU A 3 -1.87 18.52 -17.36
N GLY A 4 -2.28 17.24 -17.31
CA GLY A 4 -1.64 16.18 -18.09
C GLY A 4 -0.16 15.94 -17.74
N ARG A 5 0.24 16.17 -16.48
CA ARG A 5 1.62 15.98 -16.02
C ARG A 5 2.02 14.51 -16.02
N GLU A 6 3.27 14.26 -16.37
CA GLU A 6 3.92 12.95 -16.26
C GLU A 6 4.64 12.83 -14.91
N ALA A 7 4.43 11.70 -14.23
CA ALA A 7 5.08 11.37 -12.96
C ALA A 7 6.21 10.32 -13.09
N VAL A 8 6.49 9.84 -14.30
CA VAL A 8 7.53 8.85 -14.56
C VAL A 8 8.91 9.49 -14.40
N GLY A 9 9.71 8.91 -13.53
CA GLY A 9 11.08 9.35 -13.24
C GLY A 9 12.00 8.17 -12.98
N ASP A 10 13.19 8.51 -12.49
CA ASP A 10 14.16 7.52 -12.05
C ASP A 10 13.83 7.05 -10.63
N LEU A 11 14.19 5.81 -10.31
CA LEU A 11 14.08 5.24 -8.97
C LEU A 11 14.74 6.18 -7.94
N PRO A 12 14.04 6.57 -6.86
CA PRO A 12 14.62 7.39 -5.81
C PRO A 12 15.91 6.80 -5.25
N GLU A 13 16.87 7.67 -4.96
CA GLU A 13 18.12 7.26 -4.32
C GLU A 13 17.82 6.59 -2.97
N GLY A 14 18.61 5.58 -2.61
CA GLY A 14 18.43 4.84 -1.36
C GLY A 14 17.41 3.68 -1.40
N ARG A 15 16.46 3.65 -2.35
CA ARG A 15 15.35 2.66 -2.34
C ARG A 15 15.83 1.20 -2.28
N TRP A 16 16.93 0.87 -2.96
CA TRP A 16 17.49 -0.50 -2.99
C TRP A 16 18.87 -0.61 -2.33
N ASP A 17 19.21 0.29 -1.41
CA ASP A 17 20.53 0.29 -0.77
C ASP A 17 20.78 -0.96 0.07
N ALA A 18 19.73 -1.62 0.55
CA ALA A 18 19.85 -2.91 1.24
C ALA A 18 20.52 -4.01 0.39
N TYR A 19 20.48 -3.90 -0.94
CA TYR A 19 21.14 -4.83 -1.86
C TYR A 19 22.54 -4.36 -2.29
N ARG A 20 22.88 -3.08 -2.06
CA ARG A 20 24.16 -2.50 -2.46
C ARG A 20 25.30 -3.15 -1.67
N GLY A 21 26.40 -3.47 -2.34
CA GLY A 21 27.59 -4.07 -1.71
C GLY A 21 27.47 -5.55 -1.37
N ARG A 22 26.29 -6.19 -1.54
CA ARG A 22 26.16 -7.64 -1.39
C ARG A 22 26.95 -8.37 -2.50
N PRO A 23 27.80 -9.37 -2.16
CA PRO A 23 28.60 -10.10 -3.13
C PRO A 23 27.73 -10.71 -4.24
N GLY A 24 28.16 -10.55 -5.50
CA GLY A 24 27.48 -11.15 -6.66
C GLY A 24 26.25 -10.39 -7.18
N LEU A 25 25.74 -9.37 -6.49
CA LEU A 25 24.51 -8.67 -6.91
C LEU A 25 24.75 -7.43 -7.80
N ALA A 26 25.96 -6.89 -7.86
CA ALA A 26 26.24 -5.62 -8.54
C ALA A 26 25.79 -5.59 -10.01
N ARG A 27 26.08 -6.65 -10.79
CA ARG A 27 25.67 -6.75 -12.20
C ARG A 27 24.15 -6.84 -12.36
N ALA A 28 23.48 -7.59 -11.48
CA ALA A 28 22.03 -7.73 -11.50
C ALA A 28 21.33 -6.41 -11.16
N LEU A 29 21.80 -5.71 -10.11
CA LEU A 29 21.27 -4.40 -9.70
C LEU A 29 21.48 -3.30 -10.74
N ALA A 30 22.57 -3.38 -11.52
CA ALA A 30 22.83 -2.47 -12.63
C ALA A 30 21.90 -2.73 -13.83
N ALA A 31 21.43 -3.96 -14.01
CA ALA A 31 20.52 -4.35 -15.09
C ALA A 31 19.03 -4.17 -14.74
N ALA A 32 18.69 -4.02 -13.46
CA ALA A 32 17.30 -3.88 -13.03
C ALA A 32 16.65 -2.60 -13.60
N PRO A 33 15.38 -2.65 -14.05
CA PRO A 33 14.65 -1.47 -14.51
C PRO A 33 14.54 -0.41 -13.41
N ARG A 34 14.86 0.84 -13.74
CA ARG A 34 14.89 1.98 -12.79
C ARG A 34 13.95 3.12 -13.16
N ARG A 35 13.12 2.96 -14.18
CA ARG A 35 12.14 3.95 -14.63
C ARG A 35 10.75 3.54 -14.18
N GLY A 36 10.01 4.49 -13.60
CA GLY A 36 8.66 4.26 -13.09
C GLY A 36 8.11 5.49 -12.38
N ALA A 37 6.90 5.39 -11.84
CA ALA A 37 6.32 6.42 -11.00
C ALA A 37 6.50 6.04 -9.52
N PHE A 38 7.29 6.80 -8.77
CA PHE A 38 7.65 6.47 -7.39
C PHE A 38 7.13 7.53 -6.43
N LEU A 39 6.78 7.12 -5.20
CA LEU A 39 6.48 8.08 -4.15
C LEU A 39 7.77 8.80 -3.74
N ALA A 40 7.70 10.13 -3.65
CA ALA A 40 8.85 10.97 -3.29
C ALA A 40 9.40 10.61 -1.90
N ASP A 41 8.50 10.33 -0.96
CA ASP A 41 8.82 9.79 0.36
C ASP A 41 7.92 8.58 0.62
N ALA A 42 8.52 7.43 0.89
CA ALA A 42 7.81 6.24 1.37
C ALA A 42 8.36 5.76 2.72
N ALA A 43 9.33 6.48 3.30
CA ALA A 43 9.96 6.13 4.57
C ALA A 43 9.47 7.03 5.71
N GLY A 44 9.03 8.26 5.41
CA GLY A 44 8.38 9.16 6.36
C GLY A 44 7.16 8.52 7.01
N PHE A 45 7.02 8.76 8.32
CA PHE A 45 5.88 8.30 9.11
C PHE A 45 5.83 9.00 10.47
N ASP A 46 4.67 9.54 10.85
CA ASP A 46 4.45 10.08 12.20
C ASP A 46 4.11 8.96 13.20
N ALA A 47 5.14 8.25 13.66
CA ALA A 47 4.95 7.13 14.59
C ALA A 47 4.28 7.54 15.92
N ALA A 48 4.61 8.74 16.43
CA ALA A 48 4.09 9.21 17.71
C ALA A 48 2.59 9.49 17.64
N PHE A 49 2.11 10.04 16.53
CA PHE A 49 0.69 10.25 16.27
C PHE A 49 -0.13 8.96 16.37
N PHE A 50 0.39 7.86 15.83
CA PHE A 50 -0.26 6.54 15.86
C PHE A 50 0.02 5.71 17.12
N GLY A 51 0.73 6.26 18.11
CA GLY A 51 1.10 5.54 19.33
C GLY A 51 2.10 4.40 19.10
N ILE A 52 2.88 4.48 18.03
CA ILE A 52 3.86 3.47 17.60
C ILE A 52 5.25 3.90 18.06
N THR A 53 6.02 2.96 18.63
CA THR A 53 7.38 3.27 19.07
C THR A 53 8.32 3.46 17.87
N PRO A 54 9.38 4.30 17.98
CA PRO A 54 10.34 4.46 16.89
C PRO A 54 10.92 3.14 16.38
N ARG A 55 11.23 2.22 17.31
CA ARG A 55 11.78 0.90 16.96
C ARG A 55 10.79 0.02 16.20
N GLU A 56 9.52 0.06 16.59
CA GLU A 56 8.48 -0.65 15.85
C GLU A 56 8.30 -0.05 14.45
N ALA A 57 8.24 1.27 14.34
CA ALA A 57 8.08 1.97 13.06
C ALA A 57 9.20 1.68 12.06
N GLU A 58 10.44 1.57 12.52
CA GLU A 58 11.59 1.15 11.69
C GLU A 58 11.39 -0.24 11.06
N LEU A 59 10.74 -1.16 11.78
CA LEU A 59 10.53 -2.53 11.35
C LEU A 59 9.20 -2.72 10.60
N MET A 60 8.37 -1.67 10.52
CA MET A 60 7.12 -1.71 9.76
C MET A 60 7.37 -1.56 8.27
N ASP A 61 6.77 -2.45 7.49
CA ASP A 61 6.63 -2.26 6.05
C ASP A 61 6.04 -0.87 5.77
N PRO A 62 6.72 -0.03 4.97
CA PRO A 62 6.19 1.25 4.48
C PRO A 62 4.72 1.21 4.02
N GLN A 63 4.25 0.11 3.45
CA GLN A 63 2.85 -0.06 3.03
C GLN A 63 1.88 0.02 4.21
N GLN A 64 2.27 -0.49 5.39
CA GLN A 64 1.48 -0.38 6.62
C GLN A 64 1.41 1.09 7.09
N ARG A 65 2.55 1.79 7.06
CA ARG A 65 2.68 3.19 7.49
C ARG A 65 1.84 4.13 6.62
N LEU A 66 1.99 4.02 5.30
CA LEU A 66 1.19 4.77 4.32
C LEU A 66 -0.30 4.48 4.47
N THR A 67 -0.68 3.23 4.73
CA THR A 67 -2.11 2.88 4.92
C THR A 67 -2.70 3.50 6.19
N LEU A 68 -1.90 3.64 7.26
CA LEU A 68 -2.35 4.33 8.47
C LEU A 68 -2.61 5.82 8.22
N GLU A 69 -1.67 6.50 7.57
CA GLU A 69 -1.81 7.93 7.21
C GLU A 69 -2.97 8.15 6.25
N THR A 70 -3.01 7.43 5.13
CA THR A 70 -4.08 7.60 4.13
C THR A 70 -5.45 7.16 4.65
N GLY A 71 -5.52 6.15 5.52
CA GLY A 71 -6.76 5.74 6.16
C GLY A 71 -7.31 6.82 7.10
N TRP A 72 -6.43 7.50 7.84
CA TRP A 72 -6.78 8.64 8.67
C TRP A 72 -7.24 9.84 7.82
N GLU A 73 -6.46 10.23 6.82
CA GLU A 73 -6.77 11.33 5.90
C GLU A 73 -8.11 11.10 5.17
N ALA A 74 -8.42 9.86 4.78
CA ALA A 74 -9.68 9.52 4.14
C ALA A 74 -10.90 9.73 5.06
N LEU A 75 -10.75 9.51 6.38
CA LEU A 75 -11.78 9.82 7.35
C LEU A 75 -11.94 11.33 7.55
N GLU A 76 -10.83 12.08 7.58
CA GLU A 76 -10.85 13.54 7.64
C GLU A 76 -11.53 14.16 6.41
N ASP A 77 -11.20 13.68 5.21
CA ASP A 77 -11.82 14.10 3.94
C ASP A 77 -13.32 13.79 3.92
N ALA A 78 -13.73 12.65 4.49
CA ALA A 78 -15.12 12.28 4.67
C ALA A 78 -15.85 13.10 5.77
N GLY A 79 -15.16 13.97 6.50
CA GLY A 79 -15.72 14.73 7.62
C GLY A 79 -16.07 13.87 8.83
N ILE A 80 -15.51 12.67 8.94
CA ILE A 80 -15.76 11.72 10.04
C ILE A 80 -14.60 11.80 11.01
N ALA A 81 -14.88 12.26 12.24
CA ALA A 81 -13.86 12.28 13.27
C ALA A 81 -13.53 10.84 13.70
N PRO A 82 -12.26 10.36 13.60
CA PRO A 82 -11.97 8.93 13.76
C PRO A 82 -12.41 8.34 15.12
N HIS A 83 -12.35 9.13 16.19
CA HIS A 83 -12.82 8.73 17.53
C HIS A 83 -14.32 8.39 17.60
N THR A 84 -15.15 8.86 16.67
CA THR A 84 -16.58 8.51 16.63
C THR A 84 -16.83 7.11 16.07
N LEU A 85 -15.84 6.51 15.40
CA LEU A 85 -15.90 5.13 14.92
C LEU A 85 -15.30 4.14 15.92
N ALA A 86 -14.63 4.61 16.97
CA ALA A 86 -14.02 3.75 17.97
C ALA A 86 -15.07 2.83 18.61
N GLY A 87 -14.79 1.53 18.53
CA GLY A 87 -15.62 0.44 19.03
C GLY A 87 -16.81 0.05 18.16
N SER A 88 -16.98 0.69 17.00
CA SER A 88 -18.02 0.38 16.02
C SER A 88 -17.69 -0.89 15.22
N ASP A 89 -18.66 -1.33 14.42
CA ASP A 89 -18.53 -2.43 13.47
C ASP A 89 -17.93 -2.00 12.12
N ALA A 90 -17.27 -0.84 12.03
CA ALA A 90 -16.61 -0.40 10.81
C ALA A 90 -15.58 -1.44 10.33
N GLY A 91 -15.56 -1.69 9.02
CA GLY A 91 -14.65 -2.66 8.40
C GLY A 91 -13.49 -2.00 7.62
N VAL A 92 -12.41 -2.75 7.41
CA VAL A 92 -11.23 -2.35 6.65
C VAL A 92 -10.89 -3.42 5.60
N PHE A 93 -10.82 -2.99 4.34
CA PHE A 93 -10.61 -3.86 3.18
C PHE A 93 -9.49 -3.27 2.32
N MET A 94 -8.31 -3.89 2.32
CA MET A 94 -7.15 -3.37 1.60
C MET A 94 -6.67 -4.34 0.52
N GLY A 95 -6.40 -3.82 -0.67
CA GLY A 95 -5.70 -4.54 -1.73
C GLY A 95 -4.19 -4.38 -1.58
N ALA A 96 -3.44 -5.47 -1.39
CA ALA A 96 -1.97 -5.46 -1.36
C ALA A 96 -1.44 -6.85 -1.71
N GLY A 97 -0.27 -6.92 -2.35
CA GLY A 97 0.33 -8.19 -2.77
C GLY A 97 1.86 -8.22 -2.81
N SER A 98 2.53 -7.07 -2.79
CA SER A 98 4.00 -7.01 -2.70
C SER A 98 4.46 -7.20 -1.26
N ASP A 99 5.16 -8.29 -0.96
CA ASP A 99 5.75 -8.59 0.36
C ASP A 99 7.28 -8.38 0.40
N ASP A 100 7.83 -7.68 -0.60
CA ASP A 100 9.26 -7.47 -0.83
C ASP A 100 10.03 -7.01 0.42
N TYR A 101 9.48 -6.03 1.15
CA TYR A 101 10.09 -5.50 2.37
C TYR A 101 10.13 -6.56 3.48
N GLY A 102 8.99 -7.22 3.72
CA GLY A 102 8.86 -8.28 4.71
C GLY A 102 9.80 -9.45 4.45
N ARG A 103 9.90 -9.88 3.18
CA ARG A 103 10.84 -10.94 2.77
C ARG A 103 12.29 -10.54 3.01
N GLN A 104 12.69 -9.35 2.58
CA GLN A 104 14.04 -8.85 2.80
C GLN A 104 14.39 -8.79 4.29
N MET A 105 13.45 -8.33 5.13
CA MET A 105 13.64 -8.24 6.57
C MET A 105 13.72 -9.62 7.24
N LEU A 106 12.85 -10.56 6.88
CA LEU A 106 12.79 -11.89 7.51
C LEU A 106 13.90 -12.84 7.02
N GLU A 107 14.54 -12.56 5.88
CA GLU A 107 15.72 -13.30 5.41
C GLU A 107 17.01 -12.91 6.16
N ASP A 108 17.06 -11.76 6.83
CA ASP A 108 18.19 -11.35 7.67
C ASP A 108 18.06 -11.90 9.10
N LEU A 109 18.27 -13.22 9.24
CA LEU A 109 18.04 -13.95 10.50
C LEU A 109 18.69 -13.32 11.74
N PRO A 110 19.93 -12.80 11.70
CA PRO A 110 20.55 -12.14 12.85
C PRO A 110 19.89 -10.82 13.26
N ALA A 111 19.11 -10.18 12.38
CA ALA A 111 18.42 -8.91 12.61
C ALA A 111 16.95 -9.07 13.05
N ILE A 112 16.45 -10.31 13.22
CA ILE A 112 15.08 -10.58 13.63
C ILE A 112 14.83 -10.13 15.07
N GLU A 113 13.74 -9.39 15.26
CA GLU A 113 13.26 -8.89 16.55
C GLU A 113 11.76 -9.15 16.74
N ALA A 114 11.24 -8.83 17.93
CA ALA A 114 9.84 -9.05 18.29
C ALA A 114 8.85 -8.39 17.30
N TRP A 115 9.18 -7.20 16.78
CA TRP A 115 8.33 -6.46 15.85
C TRP A 115 8.47 -6.93 14.40
N SER A 116 9.53 -7.66 14.04
CA SER A 116 9.79 -8.08 12.65
C SER A 116 8.64 -8.91 12.08
N GLY A 117 8.02 -9.78 12.89
CA GLY A 117 6.91 -10.61 12.42
C GLY A 117 5.71 -9.79 11.95
N ILE A 118 5.20 -8.89 12.79
CA ILE A 118 4.04 -8.07 12.45
C ILE A 118 4.41 -6.95 11.45
N GLY A 119 5.63 -6.42 11.53
CA GLY A 119 6.15 -5.42 10.61
C GLY A 119 6.33 -5.93 9.18
N ALA A 120 6.58 -7.23 8.99
CA ALA A 120 6.65 -7.87 7.67
C ALA A 120 5.30 -8.33 7.12
N SER A 121 4.27 -8.42 7.96
CA SER A 121 3.03 -9.11 7.59
C SER A 121 2.13 -8.25 6.70
N LEU A 122 1.68 -8.81 5.56
CA LEU A 122 0.70 -8.14 4.72
C LEU A 122 -0.63 -7.93 5.44
N CYS A 123 -1.09 -8.87 6.28
CA CYS A 123 -2.38 -8.70 6.97
C CYS A 123 -2.40 -7.50 7.92
N ALA A 124 -1.23 -7.05 8.39
CA ALA A 124 -1.09 -5.88 9.25
C ALA A 124 -1.46 -4.57 8.52
N ILE A 125 -1.44 -4.54 7.18
CA ILE A 125 -1.87 -3.38 6.38
C ILE A 125 -3.32 -2.99 6.74
N ALA A 126 -4.24 -3.95 6.78
CA ALA A 126 -5.62 -3.70 7.22
C ALA A 126 -5.74 -3.69 8.75
N ASN A 127 -5.13 -4.68 9.42
CA ASN A 127 -5.37 -4.92 10.84
C ASN A 127 -4.83 -3.80 11.75
N ARG A 128 -3.73 -3.14 11.38
CA ARG A 128 -3.22 -2.01 12.17
C ARG A 128 -4.14 -0.80 12.10
N LEU A 129 -4.74 -0.54 10.93
CA LEU A 129 -5.72 0.54 10.80
C LEU A 129 -6.95 0.24 11.66
N SER A 130 -7.46 -0.99 11.63
CA SER A 130 -8.53 -1.45 12.52
C SER A 130 -8.15 -1.32 14.01
N TYR A 131 -6.92 -1.69 14.38
CA TYR A 131 -6.44 -1.61 15.76
C TYR A 131 -6.31 -0.17 16.27
N VAL A 132 -5.63 0.68 15.51
CA VAL A 132 -5.39 2.10 15.87
C VAL A 132 -6.70 2.86 16.03
N LEU A 133 -7.69 2.56 15.18
CA LEU A 133 -8.99 3.24 15.18
C LEU A 133 -10.07 2.52 16.00
N ASP A 134 -9.73 1.40 16.67
CA ASP A 134 -10.67 0.51 17.40
C ASP A 134 -11.89 0.09 16.55
N LEU A 135 -11.67 -0.28 15.28
CA LEU A 135 -12.71 -0.77 14.37
C LEU A 135 -12.88 -2.28 14.54
N ARG A 136 -14.11 -2.74 14.73
CA ARG A 136 -14.42 -4.14 15.11
C ARG A 136 -15.18 -4.92 14.03
N GLY A 137 -15.31 -4.36 12.83
CA GLY A 137 -15.86 -5.04 11.67
C GLY A 137 -14.85 -5.97 10.98
N PRO A 138 -15.19 -6.47 9.77
CA PRO A 138 -14.26 -7.27 8.97
C PRO A 138 -12.97 -6.50 8.67
N SER A 139 -11.81 -7.14 8.85
CA SER A 139 -10.49 -6.54 8.60
C SER A 139 -9.65 -7.52 7.79
N LEU A 140 -9.43 -7.22 6.51
CA LEU A 140 -8.76 -8.16 5.61
C LEU A 140 -7.93 -7.48 4.52
N VAL A 141 -6.92 -8.21 4.09
CA VAL A 141 -6.14 -7.91 2.89
C VAL A 141 -6.50 -8.92 1.80
N VAL A 142 -6.69 -8.43 0.58
CA VAL A 142 -6.98 -9.26 -0.59
C VAL A 142 -5.91 -9.05 -1.66
N ASP A 143 -5.44 -10.16 -2.24
CA ASP A 143 -4.53 -10.15 -3.36
C ASP A 143 -5.16 -10.85 -4.57
N THR A 144 -5.44 -10.06 -5.60
CA THR A 144 -5.85 -10.48 -6.94
C THR A 144 -4.98 -9.79 -8.00
N ALA A 145 -3.73 -9.47 -7.64
CA ALA A 145 -2.81 -8.65 -8.45
C ALA A 145 -3.38 -7.27 -8.79
N CYS A 146 -3.45 -6.90 -10.08
CA CYS A 146 -3.85 -5.55 -10.50
C CYS A 146 -5.28 -5.15 -10.11
N SER A 147 -6.16 -6.12 -9.82
CA SER A 147 -7.54 -5.86 -9.40
C SER A 147 -7.74 -5.80 -7.90
N SER A 148 -6.68 -5.92 -7.07
CA SER A 148 -6.81 -6.04 -5.62
C SER A 148 -7.60 -4.90 -4.97
N SER A 149 -7.39 -3.65 -5.39
CA SER A 149 -8.14 -2.50 -4.84
C SER A 149 -9.63 -2.54 -5.20
N LEU A 150 -9.97 -2.97 -6.42
CA LEU A 150 -11.37 -3.15 -6.83
C LEU A 150 -12.03 -4.37 -6.17
N ALA A 151 -11.27 -5.43 -5.92
CA ALA A 151 -11.73 -6.59 -5.15
C ALA A 151 -12.00 -6.19 -3.69
N ALA A 152 -11.12 -5.40 -3.08
CA ALA A 152 -11.32 -4.85 -1.74
C ALA A 152 -12.58 -3.98 -1.66
N LEU A 153 -12.76 -3.08 -2.64
CA LEU A 153 -13.96 -2.26 -2.76
C LEU A 153 -15.23 -3.11 -2.92
N HIS A 154 -15.17 -4.15 -3.75
CA HIS A 154 -16.28 -5.09 -3.92
C HIS A 154 -16.68 -5.74 -2.59
N LEU A 155 -15.71 -6.27 -1.84
CA LEU A 155 -15.96 -6.92 -0.55
C LEU A 155 -16.53 -5.93 0.46
N ALA A 156 -15.99 -4.70 0.54
CA ALA A 156 -16.51 -3.64 1.39
C ALA A 156 -17.98 -3.32 1.08
N CYS A 157 -18.35 -3.18 -0.20
CA CYS A 157 -19.74 -2.98 -0.61
C CYS A 157 -20.64 -4.17 -0.23
N GLN A 158 -20.15 -5.40 -0.33
CA GLN A 158 -20.91 -6.58 0.08
C GLN A 158 -21.15 -6.59 1.58
N SER A 159 -20.13 -6.35 2.40
CA SER A 159 -20.27 -6.30 3.86
C SER A 159 -21.21 -5.19 4.32
N LEU A 160 -21.18 -4.02 3.68
CA LEU A 160 -22.15 -2.95 3.94
C LEU A 160 -23.59 -3.36 3.60
N ARG A 161 -23.80 -4.05 2.46
CA ARG A 161 -25.13 -4.53 2.03
C ARG A 161 -25.66 -5.65 2.93
N ALA A 162 -24.77 -6.54 3.34
CA ALA A 162 -25.06 -7.64 4.26
C ALA A 162 -25.22 -7.17 5.72
N ARG A 163 -24.93 -5.89 6.01
CA ARG A 163 -24.93 -5.30 7.36
C ARG A 163 -23.93 -5.99 8.31
N GLU A 164 -22.81 -6.46 7.76
CA GLU A 164 -21.65 -6.91 8.54
C GLU A 164 -20.84 -5.72 9.09
N CYS A 165 -21.03 -4.54 8.49
CA CYS A 165 -20.49 -3.27 8.98
C CYS A 165 -21.44 -2.09 8.66
N THR A 166 -21.28 -0.99 9.38
CA THR A 166 -21.96 0.30 9.10
C THR A 166 -21.12 1.25 8.24
N HIS A 167 -19.80 1.14 8.34
CA HIS A 167 -18.82 1.89 7.56
C HIS A 167 -17.78 0.93 7.01
N ALA A 168 -17.16 1.26 5.89
CA ALA A 168 -16.03 0.51 5.38
C ALA A 168 -14.96 1.44 4.83
N LEU A 169 -13.71 1.24 5.25
CA LEU A 169 -12.54 1.78 4.58
C LEU A 169 -12.11 0.76 3.53
N ALA A 170 -12.04 1.16 2.28
CA ALA A 170 -11.65 0.30 1.17
C ALA A 170 -10.54 0.94 0.35
N GLY A 171 -9.52 0.19 -0.03
CA GLY A 171 -8.38 0.79 -0.70
C GLY A 171 -7.38 -0.19 -1.28
N GLY A 172 -6.21 0.32 -1.64
CA GLY A 172 -5.07 -0.50 -2.01
C GLY A 172 -3.76 0.25 -1.84
N VAL A 173 -2.69 -0.51 -1.67
CA VAL A 173 -1.32 -0.01 -1.53
C VAL A 173 -0.36 -0.88 -2.32
N HIS A 174 0.62 -0.25 -2.96
CA HIS A 174 1.71 -0.94 -3.65
C HIS A 174 2.98 -0.09 -3.62
N LEU A 175 4.11 -0.75 -3.33
CA LEU A 175 5.45 -0.16 -3.39
C LEU A 175 6.43 -1.06 -4.15
N VAL A 176 7.48 -0.44 -4.68
CA VAL A 176 8.61 -1.13 -5.32
C VAL A 176 9.80 -1.16 -4.36
N ALA A 177 9.64 -1.88 -3.26
CA ALA A 177 10.64 -1.95 -2.20
C ALA A 177 11.91 -2.72 -2.60
N ALA A 178 11.80 -3.69 -3.53
CA ALA A 178 12.92 -4.50 -4.00
C ALA A 178 12.99 -4.58 -5.54
N PRO A 179 14.18 -4.88 -6.11
CA PRO A 179 14.36 -5.01 -7.56
C PRO A 179 13.78 -6.30 -8.14
N GLY A 180 13.58 -7.34 -7.31
CA GLY A 180 13.31 -8.71 -7.78
C GLY A 180 12.12 -8.81 -8.72
N LEU A 181 10.96 -8.29 -8.31
CA LEU A 181 9.76 -8.34 -9.14
C LEU A 181 9.90 -7.48 -10.41
N SER A 182 10.60 -6.33 -10.34
CA SER A 182 10.90 -5.52 -11.54
C SER A 182 11.70 -6.32 -12.57
N MET A 183 12.71 -7.07 -12.12
CA MET A 183 13.54 -7.89 -13.00
C MET A 183 12.76 -9.05 -13.62
N VAL A 184 11.87 -9.69 -12.85
CA VAL A 184 11.00 -10.77 -13.35
C VAL A 184 10.08 -10.25 -14.45
N LEU A 185 9.45 -9.08 -14.23
CA LEU A 185 8.53 -8.48 -15.18
C LEU A 185 9.24 -8.00 -16.46
N ASP A 186 10.45 -7.46 -16.33
CA ASP A 186 11.30 -7.06 -17.47
C ASP A 186 11.74 -8.28 -18.29
N ALA A 187 12.18 -9.35 -17.63
CA ALA A 187 12.53 -10.60 -18.30
C ALA A 187 11.33 -11.26 -19.00
N ALA A 188 10.12 -11.05 -18.48
CA ALA A 188 8.87 -11.50 -19.11
C ALA A 188 8.39 -10.59 -20.26
N GLY A 189 9.07 -9.45 -20.51
CA GLY A 189 8.66 -8.47 -21.52
C GLY A 189 7.39 -7.71 -21.15
N ALA A 190 7.03 -7.65 -19.86
CA ALA A 190 5.80 -7.00 -19.40
C ALA A 190 5.97 -5.48 -19.19
N THR A 191 7.19 -5.03 -18.86
CA THR A 191 7.47 -3.61 -18.57
C THR A 191 8.06 -2.89 -19.77
N SER A 192 7.68 -1.62 -19.94
CA SER A 192 8.27 -0.76 -20.96
C SER A 192 9.67 -0.26 -20.55
N ARG A 193 10.54 -0.06 -21.53
CA ARG A 193 11.94 0.37 -21.28
C ARG A 193 12.03 1.79 -20.73
N ASP A 194 11.12 2.67 -21.12
CA ASP A 194 11.07 4.07 -20.67
C ASP A 194 10.25 4.26 -19.38
N GLY A 195 9.65 3.18 -18.86
CA GLY A 195 8.82 3.17 -17.65
C GLY A 195 7.45 3.81 -17.85
N ARG A 196 6.99 4.00 -19.10
CA ARG A 196 5.70 4.61 -19.44
C ARG A 196 4.65 3.58 -19.81
N SER A 197 3.41 3.83 -19.43
CA SER A 197 2.24 3.09 -19.95
C SER A 197 1.62 3.88 -21.11
N LYS A 198 1.90 3.45 -22.35
CA LYS A 198 1.47 4.13 -23.58
C LYS A 198 0.10 3.59 -24.04
N SER A 199 -0.91 3.74 -23.18
CA SER A 199 -2.23 3.13 -23.38
C SER A 199 -2.82 3.51 -24.73
N PHE A 200 -3.14 2.50 -25.54
CA PHE A 200 -3.75 2.63 -26.88
C PHE A 200 -2.87 3.29 -27.94
N ASP A 201 -1.58 3.53 -27.67
CA ASP A 201 -0.62 4.08 -28.63
C ASP A 201 0.01 2.97 -29.49
N ALA A 202 0.37 3.29 -30.74
CA ALA A 202 1.04 2.35 -31.64
C ALA A 202 2.45 1.95 -31.17
N ALA A 203 3.08 2.77 -30.31
CA ALA A 203 4.39 2.53 -29.72
C ALA A 203 4.33 1.81 -28.36
N ALA A 204 3.17 1.22 -27.99
CA ALA A 204 3.03 0.45 -26.76
C ALA A 204 3.98 -0.77 -26.74
N ASP A 205 4.79 -0.85 -25.69
CA ASP A 205 5.88 -1.83 -25.53
C ASP A 205 5.92 -2.48 -24.13
N GLY A 206 4.83 -2.33 -23.37
CA GLY A 206 4.72 -2.77 -21.97
C GLY A 206 4.11 -1.69 -21.09
N TYR A 207 4.06 -1.94 -19.77
CA TYR A 207 3.58 -0.96 -18.80
C TYR A 207 4.69 -0.39 -17.93
N GLY A 208 4.47 0.83 -17.43
CA GLY A 208 5.32 1.47 -16.42
C GLY A 208 4.92 1.04 -15.02
N ARG A 209 5.88 0.63 -14.19
CA ARG A 209 5.61 0.35 -12.77
C ARG A 209 5.36 1.65 -12.00
N GLY A 210 4.42 1.61 -11.06
CA GLY A 210 4.04 2.74 -10.22
C GLY A 210 3.89 2.35 -8.76
N GLU A 211 4.13 3.28 -7.86
CA GLU A 211 3.86 3.19 -6.41
C GLU A 211 2.64 4.03 -6.05
N GLY A 212 1.92 3.65 -5.00
CA GLY A 212 0.82 4.45 -4.49
C GLY A 212 0.01 3.78 -3.41
N VAL A 213 -0.76 4.61 -2.71
CA VAL A 213 -1.75 4.23 -1.71
C VAL A 213 -3.03 5.04 -1.98
N GLY A 214 -4.18 4.43 -1.75
CA GLY A 214 -5.47 5.12 -1.82
C GLY A 214 -6.51 4.40 -0.98
N VAL A 215 -7.29 5.18 -0.23
CA VAL A 215 -8.37 4.68 0.63
C VAL A 215 -9.61 5.54 0.38
N VAL A 216 -10.77 4.90 0.32
CA VAL A 216 -12.08 5.55 0.28
C VAL A 216 -12.91 5.09 1.47
N VAL A 217 -13.74 5.99 1.99
CA VAL A 217 -14.70 5.69 3.06
C VAL A 217 -16.08 5.47 2.44
N LEU A 218 -16.72 4.37 2.82
CA LEU A 218 -18.01 3.94 2.27
C LEU A 218 -19.04 3.83 3.38
N LYS A 219 -20.25 4.28 3.06
CA LYS A 219 -21.48 4.03 3.83
C LYS A 219 -22.61 3.69 2.86
N ARG A 220 -23.69 3.09 3.38
CA ARG A 220 -24.91 2.94 2.59
C ARG A 220 -25.50 4.33 2.34
N LEU A 221 -26.02 4.56 1.14
CA LEU A 221 -26.57 5.87 0.73
C LEU A 221 -27.60 6.42 1.73
N PHE A 222 -28.51 5.56 2.22
CA PHE A 222 -29.50 5.97 3.20
C PHE A 222 -28.88 6.50 4.50
N ASP A 223 -27.80 5.86 4.96
CA ASP A 223 -27.10 6.27 6.19
C ASP A 223 -26.32 7.56 5.96
N ALA A 224 -25.68 7.72 4.79
CA ALA A 224 -24.98 8.95 4.42
C ALA A 224 -25.94 10.17 4.37
N LEU A 225 -27.12 10.00 3.76
CA LEU A 225 -28.14 11.05 3.71
C LEU A 225 -28.71 11.39 5.10
N ALA A 226 -28.84 10.39 5.99
CA ALA A 226 -29.31 10.61 7.35
C ALA A 226 -28.32 11.45 8.19
N ASP A 227 -27.03 11.34 7.90
CA ASP A 227 -25.95 12.06 8.59
C ASP A 227 -25.64 13.43 7.95
N GLY A 228 -26.38 13.82 6.90
CA GLY A 228 -26.25 15.13 6.24
C GLY A 228 -25.17 15.22 5.16
N GLY A 229 -24.75 14.08 4.61
CA GLY A 229 -23.89 14.00 3.41
C GLY A 229 -24.63 14.11 2.08
#